data_AF-A0A943S2F0-F1
#
_entry.id   AF-A0A943S2F0-F1
#
_cell.length_a   1.000
_cell.length_b   1.000
_cell.length_c   1.000
_cell.angle_alpha   90.00
_cell.angle_beta   90.00
_cell.angle_gamma   90.00
#
_symmetry.space_group_name_H-M   'P 1'
#
loop_
_entity.id
_entity.type
_entity.pdbx_description
1 polymer ?
#
loop_
_entity_poly.entity_id
_entity_poly.type
_entity_poly.pdbx_seq_one_letter_code
_entity_poly.pdbx_strand_id
1 'polypeptide(L)' 'GELESVARAVGGIDAVIDPKAKDADTVALVQYLAADQKFEKVLDNQQILREPIVRNGRQATVGYEPDVWKGWE' A
#
# COMPACT_ATOMS: atom_id res chain seq x y z
N GLY A 1 -11.90 0.94 -5.67
CA GLY A 1 -10.99 1.58 -6.63
C GLY A 1 -9.70 0.79 -6.78
N GLU A 2 -8.69 1.41 -7.39
CA GLU A 2 -7.39 0.77 -7.64
C GLU A 2 -6.65 0.42 -6.35
N LEU A 3 -6.63 1.33 -5.37
CA LEU A 3 -5.95 1.11 -4.08
C LEU A 3 -6.52 -0.10 -3.33
N GLU A 4 -7.85 -0.27 -3.32
CA GLU A 4 -8.49 -1.43 -2.70
C GLU A 4 -8.17 -2.73 -3.45
N SER A 5 -7.97 -2.68 -4.77
CA SER A 5 -7.52 -3.85 -5.53
C SER A 5 -6.09 -4.23 -5.15
N VAL A 6 -5.18 -3.26 -5.02
CA VAL A 6 -3.80 -3.49 -4.58
C VAL A 6 -3.78 -4.04 -3.17
N ALA A 7 -4.43 -3.35 -2.23
CA ALA A 7 -4.50 -3.76 -0.84
C ALA A 7 -5.01 -5.20 -0.69
N ARG A 8 -6.04 -5.60 -1.44
CA ARG A 8 -6.52 -6.99 -1.47
C ARG A 8 -5.45 -7.98 -1.93
N ALA A 9 -4.65 -7.63 -2.93
CA ALA A 9 -3.60 -8.49 -3.45
C ALA A 9 -2.40 -8.63 -2.49
N VAL A 10 -2.14 -7.62 -1.65
CA VAL A 10 -0.96 -7.57 -0.76
C VAL A 10 -1.27 -7.85 0.71
N GLY A 11 -2.50 -8.25 1.03
CA GLY A 11 -2.89 -8.66 2.40
C GLY A 11 -3.50 -7.58 3.28
N GLY A 12 -3.85 -6.41 2.72
CA GLY A 12 -4.59 -5.35 3.40
C GLY A 12 -4.01 -3.97 3.15
N ILE A 13 -4.75 -2.93 3.60
CA ILE A 13 -4.35 -1.52 3.46
C ILE A 13 -3.07 -1.20 4.26
N ASP A 14 -2.84 -1.88 5.39
CA ASP A 14 -1.64 -1.66 6.19
C ASP A 14 -0.36 -2.13 5.47
N ALA A 15 -0.46 -3.07 4.54
CA ALA A 15 0.70 -3.57 3.78
C ALA A 15 1.23 -2.55 2.75
N VAL A 16 0.43 -1.56 2.34
CA VAL A 16 0.85 -0.52 1.38
C VAL A 16 1.38 0.75 2.05
N ILE A 17 1.31 0.85 3.38
CA ILE A 17 1.79 2.02 4.14
C ILE A 17 3.27 1.81 4.49
N ASP A 18 4.10 2.82 4.25
CA ASP A 18 5.49 2.81 4.70
C ASP A 18 5.59 3.22 6.17
N PRO A 19 5.93 2.30 7.10
CA PRO A 19 6.13 2.67 8.51
C PRO A 19 7.31 3.63 8.73
N LYS A 20 8.17 3.82 7.71
CA LYS A 20 9.32 4.72 7.72
C LYS A 20 9.11 5.96 6.84
N ALA A 21 7.88 6.23 6.40
CA ALA A 21 7.58 7.45 5.66
C ALA A 21 8.04 8.69 6.44
N LYS A 22 8.49 9.72 5.71
CA LYS A 22 8.96 10.98 6.32
C LYS A 22 7.88 11.64 7.17
N ASP A 23 6.62 11.51 6.77
CA ASP A 23 5.46 12.02 7.49
C ASP A 23 4.97 11.00 8.53
N ALA A 24 5.73 10.89 9.62
CA ALA A 24 5.45 9.94 10.70
C ALA A 24 4.12 10.22 11.42
N ASP A 25 3.69 11.49 11.48
CA ASP A 25 2.43 11.88 12.12
C ASP A 25 1.24 11.34 11.34
N THR A 26 1.25 11.44 10.01
CA THR A 26 0.20 10.86 9.17
C THR A 26 0.21 9.34 9.24
N VAL A 27 1.37 8.69 9.26
CA VAL A 27 1.46 7.23 9.45
C VAL A 27 0.83 6.81 10.77
N ALA A 28 1.17 7.49 11.87
CA ALA A 28 0.60 7.20 13.18
C ALA A 28 -0.91 7.43 13.21
N LEU A 29 -1.40 8.53 12.62
CA LEU A 29 -2.83 8.80 12.51
C LEU A 29 -3.56 7.67 11.78
N VAL A 30 -3.06 7.27 10.60
CA VAL A 30 -3.70 6.24 9.76
C VAL A 30 -3.70 4.87 10.44
N GLN A 31 -2.65 4.51 11.20
CA GLN A 31 -2.56 3.20 11.88
C GLN A 31 -3.73 2.91 12.82
N TYR A 32 -4.28 3.94 13.48
CA TYR A 32 -5.37 3.79 14.46
C TYR A 32 -6.78 4.02 13.89
N LEU A 33 -6.92 4.32 12.59
CA LEU A 33 -8.22 4.46 11.95
C LEU A 33 -8.89 3.11 11.67
N ALA A 34 -10.21 3.12 11.52
CA ALA A 34 -10.94 1.97 10.99
C ALA A 34 -10.57 1.72 9.51
N ALA A 35 -10.66 0.47 9.06
CA ALA A 35 -10.15 0.07 7.74
C ALA A 35 -10.78 0.82 6.56
N ASP A 36 -12.07 1.16 6.65
CA ASP A 36 -12.80 1.98 5.69
C ASP A 36 -12.26 3.41 5.63
N GLN A 37 -11.99 4.01 6.79
CA GLN A 37 -11.40 5.36 6.89
C GLN A 37 -9.94 5.41 6.42
N LYS A 38 -9.18 4.31 6.58
CA LYS A 38 -7.79 4.23 6.12
C LYS A 38 -7.68 4.45 4.61
N PHE A 39 -8.58 3.89 3.82
CA PHE A 39 -8.50 4.01 2.35
C PHE A 39 -8.59 5.45 1.87
N GLU A 40 -9.58 6.21 2.35
CA GLU A 40 -9.71 7.62 2.01
C GLU A 40 -8.49 8.41 2.49
N LYS A 41 -8.04 8.16 3.72
CA LYS A 41 -6.92 8.90 4.29
C LYS A 41 -5.60 8.63 3.58
N VAL A 42 -5.35 7.39 3.15
CA VAL A 42 -4.17 7.01 2.35
C VAL A 42 -4.23 7.62 0.95
N LEU A 43 -5.40 7.69 0.31
CA LEU A 43 -5.57 8.35 -0.99
C LEU A 43 -5.26 9.86 -0.93
N ASP A 44 -5.63 10.51 0.16
CA ASP A 44 -5.32 11.92 0.41
C ASP A 44 -3.83 12.15 0.76
N ASN A 45 -3.13 11.10 1.22
CA ASN A 45 -1.77 11.20 1.76
C ASN A 45 -0.83 10.19 1.10
N GLN A 46 -0.79 10.17 -0.23
CA GLN A 46 -0.03 9.19 -1.01
C GLN A 46 1.48 9.20 -0.70
N GLN A 47 2.01 10.28 -0.11
CA GLN A 47 3.41 10.35 0.33
C GLN A 47 3.79 9.32 1.40
N ILE A 48 2.82 8.67 2.04
CA ILE A 48 3.07 7.61 3.03
C ILE A 48 3.03 6.21 2.41
N LEU A 49 2.75 6.08 1.12
CA LEU A 49 2.75 4.79 0.44
C LEU A 49 4.16 4.22 0.39
N ARG A 50 4.26 2.91 0.58
CA ARG A 50 5.51 2.18 0.44
C ARG A 50 5.79 1.91 -1.03
N GLU A 51 6.95 2.36 -1.49
CA GLU A 51 7.35 2.29 -2.88
C GLU A 51 8.46 1.24 -3.12
N PRO A 52 8.53 0.64 -4.33
CA PRO A 52 7.54 0.73 -5.39
C PRO A 52 6.29 -0.10 -5.11
N ILE A 53 5.14 0.31 -5.64
CA ILE A 53 3.95 -0.55 -5.78
C ILE A 53 3.91 -1.03 -7.23
N VAL A 54 4.04 -2.34 -7.44
CA VAL A 54 4.07 -2.94 -8.79
C VAL A 54 2.85 -3.85 -8.94
N ARG A 55 2.22 -3.85 -10.11
CA ARG A 55 1.00 -4.61 -10.39
C ARG A 55 1.12 -5.40 -11.69
N ASN A 56 0.50 -6.58 -11.71
CA ASN A 56 0.23 -7.36 -12.92
C ASN A 56 -1.18 -7.95 -12.84
N GLY A 57 -2.13 -7.36 -13.58
CA GLY A 57 -3.54 -7.76 -13.51
C GLY A 57 -4.10 -7.71 -12.09
N ARG A 58 -4.38 -8.89 -11.51
CA ARG A 58 -4.88 -9.06 -10.14
C ARG A 58 -3.78 -9.21 -9.08
N GLN A 59 -2.52 -9.36 -9.49
CA GLN A 59 -1.36 -9.46 -8.61
C GLN A 59 -0.78 -8.08 -8.31
N ALA A 60 -0.21 -7.92 -7.13
CA ALA A 60 0.56 -6.73 -6.77
C ALA A 60 1.64 -7.08 -5.74
N THR A 61 2.68 -6.25 -5.69
CA THR A 61 3.72 -6.27 -4.65
C THR A 61 3.93 -4.87 -4.11
N VAL A 62 4.43 -4.80 -2.88
CA VAL A 62 4.89 -3.56 -2.24
C VAL A 62 6.37 -3.71 -1.91
N GLY A 63 7.18 -2.76 -2.34
CA GLY A 63 8.63 -2.85 -2.27
C GLY A 63 9.23 -3.53 -3.50
N TYR A 64 10.56 -3.60 -3.50
CA TYR A 64 11.34 -4.16 -4.59
C TYR A 64 11.35 -5.70 -4.51
N GLU A 65 10.61 -6.35 -5.41
CA GLU A 65 10.33 -7.79 -5.40
C GLU A 65 10.63 -8.44 -6.77
N PRO A 66 11.86 -8.32 -7.32
CA PRO A 66 12.17 -8.75 -8.68
C PRO A 66 12.00 -10.25 -8.91
N ASP A 67 12.18 -11.08 -7.88
CA ASP A 67 12.03 -12.53 -8.02
C ASP A 67 10.57 -12.95 -8.13
N VAL A 68 9.65 -12.18 -7.52
CA VAL A 68 8.21 -12.34 -7.75
C VAL A 68 7.86 -11.93 -9.17
N TRP A 69 8.37 -10.78 -9.63
CA TRP A 69 8.04 -10.24 -10.96
C TRP A 69 8.53 -11.12 -12.12
N LYS A 70 9.68 -11.79 -11.96
CA LYS A 70 10.19 -12.76 -12.95
C LYS A 70 9.27 -13.96 -13.14
N GLY A 71 8.47 -14.30 -12.12
CA GLY A 71 7.53 -15.41 -12.15
C GLY A 71 6.13 -15.02 -12.64
N TRP A 72 5.93 -13.75 -13.02
CA TRP A 72 4.68 -13.28 -13.58
C TRP A 72 4.62 -13.57 -15.08
N GLU A 73 3.46 -14.05 -15.55
CA GLU A 73 3.12 -14.19 -16.98
C GLU A 73 2.64 -12.85 -17.57
#